data_AF-A0AA42W6R5-F1
#
_entry.id   AF-A0AA42W6R5-F1
#
_cell.length_a   1.000
_cell.length_b   1.000
_cell.length_c   1.000
_cell.angle_alpha   90.00
_cell.angle_beta   90.00
_cell.angle_gamma   90.00
#
_symmetry.space_group_name_H-M   'P 1'
#
loop_
_entity.id
_entity.type
_entity.pdbx_description
1 polymer ?
#
loop_
_entity_poly.entity_id
_entity_poly.type
_entity_poly.pdbx_seq_one_letter_code
_entity_poly.pdbx_strand_id
1 'polypeptide(L)'
;MNAPETLSAAPPTLIPALRLTGEGAPVEMWLLRVPTGRDGQRQAARAWLAAELLRRAGAAARWTETPKGPAMEPGSPWHSSFSYCGPYILCGLSRLGAPGVDLAAADGGAGGGEGDIDVARLYCGPEVAARLAACAPAGRADAFARAWSALEARLKACRRGLEEYTPVRERHLAAARLTCQVRHDGLWASAALCPLVGQLQQDG
;
A
#
# COMPACT_ATOMS: atom_id res chain seq x y z
N MET A 1 -3.10 -45.82 9.24
CA MET A 1 -3.66 -44.46 9.46
C MET A 1 -2.48 -43.56 9.77
N ASN A 2 -1.97 -42.84 8.77
CA ASN A 2 -0.85 -41.91 8.95
C ASN A 2 -1.44 -40.51 9.09
N ALA A 3 -1.16 -39.85 10.22
CA ALA A 3 -1.43 -38.44 10.41
C ALA A 3 -0.51 -37.62 9.49
N PRO A 4 -0.98 -36.52 8.89
CA PRO A 4 -0.08 -35.63 8.14
C PRO A 4 0.77 -34.82 9.12
N GLU A 5 2.08 -35.05 9.08
CA GLU A 5 3.09 -34.16 9.67
C GLU A 5 2.92 -32.76 9.06
N THR A 6 2.59 -31.79 9.92
CA THR A 6 2.62 -30.38 9.59
C THR A 6 4.10 -29.97 9.51
N LEU A 7 4.66 -29.99 8.30
CA LEU A 7 5.95 -29.40 7.99
C LEU A 7 5.89 -27.90 8.36
N SER A 8 6.46 -27.57 9.52
CA SER A 8 6.78 -26.20 9.90
C SER A 8 7.81 -25.67 8.90
N ALA A 9 7.34 -24.98 7.87
CA ALA A 9 8.21 -24.31 6.93
C ALA A 9 9.07 -23.30 7.70
N ALA A 10 10.40 -23.42 7.55
CA ALA A 10 11.34 -22.43 8.07
C ALA A 10 10.89 -21.03 7.62
N PRO A 11 10.94 -20.01 8.49
CA PRO A 11 10.52 -18.67 8.12
C PRO A 11 11.30 -18.25 6.86
N PRO A 12 10.62 -17.72 5.83
CA PRO A 12 11.29 -17.32 4.60
C PRO A 12 12.44 -16.38 4.95
N THR A 13 13.63 -16.64 4.40
CA THR A 13 14.80 -15.77 4.57
C THR A 13 14.44 -14.36 4.10
N LEU A 14 14.14 -13.49 5.05
CA LEU A 14 13.85 -12.09 4.80
C LEU A 14 15.19 -11.41 4.47
N ILE A 15 15.32 -10.94 3.22
CA ILE A 15 16.30 -9.88 2.93
C ILE A 15 15.94 -8.70 3.86
N PRO A 16 16.92 -8.01 4.47
CA PRO A 16 16.64 -6.88 5.34
C PRO A 16 15.68 -5.90 4.66
N ALA A 17 14.62 -5.51 5.38
CA ALA A 17 13.63 -4.59 4.86
C ALA A 17 14.30 -3.27 4.48
N LEU A 18 14.20 -2.87 3.21
CA LEU A 18 14.70 -1.60 2.74
C LEU A 18 13.76 -0.50 3.23
N ARG A 19 14.27 0.40 4.07
CA ARG A 19 13.50 1.55 4.52
C ARG A 19 13.45 2.62 3.43
N LEU A 20 12.25 2.89 2.89
CA LEU A 20 12.02 3.92 1.87
C LEU A 20 11.75 5.30 2.49
N THR A 21 11.08 5.34 3.64
CA THR A 21 10.93 6.58 4.43
C THR A 21 11.31 6.33 5.90
N GLY A 22 11.93 7.34 6.51
CA GLY A 22 12.47 7.27 7.87
C GLY A 22 11.42 7.43 8.97
N GLU A 23 11.86 7.19 10.21
CA GLU A 23 11.07 7.47 11.41
C GLU A 23 10.64 8.94 11.47
N GLY A 24 9.39 9.19 11.86
CA GLY A 24 8.79 10.53 11.88
C GLY A 24 8.18 10.97 10.55
N ALA A 25 8.32 10.19 9.47
CA ALA A 25 7.53 10.42 8.26
C ALA A 25 6.03 10.24 8.56
N PRO A 26 5.13 11.01 7.90
CA PRO A 26 3.68 10.84 8.09
C PRO A 26 3.21 9.41 7.81
N VAL A 27 3.85 8.73 6.87
CA VAL A 27 3.78 7.28 6.65
C VAL A 27 5.20 6.77 6.51
N GLU A 28 5.58 5.88 7.40
CA GLU A 28 6.85 5.17 7.33
C GLU A 28 6.69 3.97 6.41
N MET A 29 7.63 3.78 5.49
CA MET A 29 7.57 2.79 4.41
C MET A 29 8.79 1.88 4.41
N TRP A 30 8.52 0.58 4.28
CA TRP A 30 9.54 -0.44 4.08
C TRP A 30 9.18 -1.33 2.90
N LEU A 31 10.20 -1.68 2.13
CA LEU A 31 10.11 -2.61 1.04
C LEU A 31 10.78 -3.92 1.44
N LEU A 32 10.02 -5.00 1.40
CA LEU A 32 10.50 -6.35 1.63
C LEU A 32 10.52 -7.09 0.30
N ARG A 33 11.59 -7.83 0.03
CA ARG A 33 11.67 -8.75 -1.10
C ARG A 33 11.52 -10.18 -0.60
N VAL A 34 10.41 -10.81 -0.97
CA VAL A 34 10.01 -12.15 -0.56
C VAL A 34 9.62 -12.93 -1.83
N PRO A 35 10.57 -13.66 -2.45
CA PRO A 35 10.35 -14.39 -3.70
C PRO A 35 9.62 -15.72 -3.43
N THR A 36 8.45 -15.65 -2.81
CA THR A 36 7.58 -16.79 -2.51
C THR A 36 6.18 -16.51 -3.06
N GLY A 37 5.30 -17.52 -3.01
CA GLY A 37 3.89 -17.36 -3.35
C GLY A 37 3.16 -16.41 -2.39
N ARG A 38 1.94 -16.05 -2.77
CA ARG A 38 1.09 -15.07 -2.06
C ARG A 38 0.97 -15.33 -0.56
N ASP A 39 0.83 -16.58 -0.15
CA ASP A 39 0.70 -16.95 1.26
C ASP A 39 2.00 -16.76 2.04
N GLY A 40 3.14 -17.08 1.42
CA GLY A 40 4.45 -16.80 2.00
C GLY A 40 4.71 -15.31 2.17
N GLN A 41 4.27 -14.49 1.21
CA GLN A 41 4.33 -13.03 1.31
C GLN A 41 3.45 -12.50 2.45
N ARG A 42 2.22 -13.00 2.58
CA ARG A 42 1.32 -12.63 3.69
C ARG A 42 1.91 -13.01 5.04
N GLN A 43 2.52 -14.19 5.14
CA GLN A 43 3.20 -14.62 6.36
C GLN A 43 4.39 -13.70 6.70
N ALA A 44 5.18 -13.31 5.70
CA ALA A 44 6.28 -12.37 5.89
C ALA A 44 5.81 -10.97 6.33
N ALA A 45 4.73 -10.46 5.75
CA ALA A 45 4.14 -9.17 6.16
C ALA A 45 3.69 -9.19 7.63
N ARG A 46 3.13 -10.31 8.11
CA ARG A 46 2.72 -10.50 9.51
C ARG A 46 3.92 -10.56 10.44
N ALA A 47 4.93 -11.35 10.08
CA ALA A 47 6.16 -11.47 10.86
C ALA A 47 6.86 -10.11 10.99
N TRP A 48 6.91 -9.34 9.90
CA TRP A 48 7.43 -7.99 9.88
C TRP A 48 6.62 -7.05 10.79
N LEU A 49 5.30 -7.04 10.67
CA LEU A 49 4.45 -6.18 11.49
C LEU A 49 4.59 -6.51 12.99
N ALA A 50 4.58 -7.80 13.33
CA ALA A 50 4.75 -8.26 14.71
C ALA A 50 6.10 -7.80 15.29
N ALA A 51 7.19 -7.95 14.53
CA ALA A 51 8.51 -7.49 14.95
C ALA A 51 8.55 -5.97 15.15
N GLU A 52 7.97 -5.20 14.22
CA GLU A 52 8.01 -3.73 14.29
C GLU A 52 7.15 -3.18 15.43
N LEU A 53 6.00 -3.80 15.70
CA LEU A 53 5.15 -3.45 16.84
C LEU A 53 5.81 -3.81 18.17
N LEU A 54 6.42 -4.99 18.26
CA LEU A 54 7.17 -5.41 19.46
C LEU A 54 8.29 -4.42 19.77
N ARG A 55 9.02 -3.97 18.75
CA ARG A 55 10.11 -3.00 18.88
C ARG A 55 9.64 -1.64 19.40
N ARG A 56 8.46 -1.17 18.98
CA ARG A 56 7.98 0.21 19.24
C ARG A 56 7.01 0.35 20.40
N ALA A 57 6.22 -0.67 20.67
CA ALA A 57 5.11 -0.62 21.62
C ALA A 57 5.11 -1.80 22.60
N GLY A 58 6.09 -2.70 22.50
CA GLY A 58 6.12 -3.93 23.27
C GLY A 58 4.91 -4.83 22.96
N ALA A 59 4.52 -5.64 23.94
CA ALA A 59 3.40 -6.58 23.80
C ALA A 59 1.99 -5.93 23.74
N ALA A 60 1.90 -4.60 23.86
CA ALA A 60 0.62 -3.90 23.94
C ALA A 60 -0.04 -3.68 22.58
N ALA A 61 0.72 -3.63 21.48
CA ALA A 61 0.16 -3.45 20.15
C ALA A 61 -0.35 -4.78 19.59
N ARG A 62 -1.67 -4.83 19.35
CA ARG A 62 -2.38 -6.01 18.85
C ARG A 62 -2.97 -5.74 17.46
N TRP A 63 -3.09 -6.81 16.68
CA TRP A 63 -3.68 -6.79 15.35
C TRP A 63 -4.45 -8.09 15.12
N THR A 64 -5.45 -8.04 14.23
CA THR A 64 -6.23 -9.20 13.77
C THR A 64 -6.04 -9.42 12.29
N GLU A 65 -6.21 -10.67 11.86
CA GLU A 65 -6.18 -10.98 10.44
C GLU A 65 -7.50 -10.63 9.76
N THR A 66 -7.41 -10.00 8.59
CA THR A 66 -8.55 -9.77 7.70
C THR A 66 -8.24 -10.34 6.31
N PRO A 67 -9.24 -10.52 5.43
CA PRO A 67 -8.98 -10.88 4.03
C PRO A 67 -8.04 -9.92 3.29
N LYS A 68 -7.92 -8.67 3.78
CA LYS A 68 -7.05 -7.61 3.24
C LYS A 68 -5.66 -7.57 3.88
N GLY A 69 -5.36 -8.49 4.80
CA GLY A 69 -4.12 -8.55 5.58
C GLY A 69 -4.33 -8.12 7.04
N PRO A 70 -3.23 -7.98 7.79
CA PRO A 70 -3.29 -7.68 9.22
C PRO A 70 -3.79 -6.25 9.46
N ALA A 71 -4.84 -6.12 10.25
CA ALA A 71 -5.46 -4.86 10.65
C ALA A 71 -5.22 -4.60 12.15
N MET A 72 -4.85 -3.37 12.48
CA MET A 72 -4.62 -2.97 13.86
C MET A 72 -5.93 -2.97 14.65
N GLU A 73 -5.89 -3.43 15.90
CA GLU A 73 -7.06 -3.43 16.79
C GLU A 73 -7.54 -1.99 17.07
N PRO A 74 -8.85 -1.78 17.35
CA PRO A 74 -9.36 -0.49 17.80
C PRO A 74 -8.58 0.04 19.01
N GLY A 75 -8.28 1.33 19.02
CA GLY A 75 -7.48 1.97 20.08
C GLY A 75 -5.97 1.79 19.95
N SER A 76 -5.48 1.02 18.97
CA SER A 76 -4.05 0.99 18.65
C SER A 76 -3.56 2.39 18.25
N PRO A 77 -2.41 2.86 18.78
CA PRO A 77 -1.79 4.11 18.36
C PRO A 77 -1.12 4.01 16.98
N TRP A 78 -1.07 2.80 16.40
CA TRP A 78 -0.50 2.53 15.09
C TRP A 78 -1.59 2.07 14.13
N HIS A 79 -1.42 2.44 12.87
CA HIS A 79 -2.19 1.98 11.74
C HIS A 79 -1.24 1.43 10.66
N SER A 80 -1.71 0.43 9.92
CA SER A 80 -0.94 -0.25 8.90
C SER A 80 -1.65 -0.26 7.55
N SER A 81 -0.83 -0.40 6.50
CA SER A 81 -1.29 -0.68 5.14
C SER A 81 -0.23 -1.51 4.41
N PHE A 82 -0.66 -2.34 3.48
CA PHE A 82 0.22 -3.23 2.72
C PHE A 82 -0.11 -3.19 1.23
N SER A 83 0.91 -3.27 0.40
CA SER A 83 0.76 -3.53 -1.03
C SER A 83 1.78 -4.56 -1.49
N TYR A 84 1.47 -5.23 -2.59
CA TYR A 84 2.24 -6.36 -3.06
C TYR A 84 2.35 -6.30 -4.58
N CYS A 85 3.55 -6.44 -5.10
CA CYS A 85 3.81 -6.41 -6.54
C CYS A 85 4.98 -7.33 -6.85
N GLY A 86 4.75 -8.39 -7.64
CA GLY A 86 5.76 -9.42 -7.91
C GLY A 86 6.33 -9.99 -6.59
N PRO A 87 7.67 -10.02 -6.40
CA PRO A 87 8.29 -10.53 -5.18
C PRO A 87 8.30 -9.48 -4.04
N TYR A 88 7.72 -8.31 -4.22
CA TYR A 88 7.83 -7.21 -3.27
C TYR A 88 6.58 -7.02 -2.42
N ILE A 89 6.81 -6.62 -1.17
CA ILE A 89 5.79 -6.18 -0.23
C ILE A 89 6.18 -4.77 0.21
N LEU A 90 5.28 -3.80 0.02
CA LEU A 90 5.39 -2.49 0.62
C LEU A 90 4.57 -2.47 1.90
N CYS A 91 5.24 -2.20 3.01
CA CYS A 91 4.65 -2.10 4.33
C CYS A 91 4.62 -0.63 4.75
N GLY A 92 3.45 -0.14 5.15
CA GLY A 92 3.25 1.22 5.66
C GLY A 92 2.82 1.23 7.12
N LEU A 93 3.39 2.13 7.92
CA LEU A 93 2.94 2.41 9.30
C LEU A 93 2.75 3.91 9.54
N SER A 94 1.75 4.26 10.34
CA SER A 94 1.54 5.64 10.79
C SER A 94 0.91 5.68 12.18
N ARG A 95 1.21 6.75 12.94
CA ARG A 95 0.50 7.15 14.16
C ARG A 95 -0.45 8.33 13.94
N LEU A 96 -0.43 8.93 12.76
CA LEU A 96 -1.09 10.21 12.48
C LEU A 96 -2.44 10.04 11.78
N GLY A 97 -2.77 8.82 11.39
CA GLY A 97 -4.03 8.51 10.73
C GLY A 97 -3.98 7.18 9.99
N ALA A 98 -4.97 6.95 9.13
CA ALA A 98 -5.04 5.75 8.31
C ALA A 98 -4.07 5.89 7.11
N PRO A 99 -2.99 5.09 7.05
CA PRO A 99 -2.12 5.07 5.90
C PRO A 99 -2.75 4.25 4.78
N GLY A 100 -2.39 4.60 3.56
CA GLY A 100 -2.52 3.74 2.40
C GLY A 100 -1.18 3.70 1.68
N VAL A 101 -0.73 2.51 1.32
CA VAL A 101 0.48 2.33 0.52
C VAL A 101 0.19 1.51 -0.73
N ASP A 102 0.89 1.81 -1.81
CA ASP A 102 0.78 1.04 -3.03
C ASP A 102 2.09 0.88 -3.82
N LEU A 103 2.22 -0.27 -4.51
CA LEU A 103 3.29 -0.59 -5.45
C LEU A 103 2.71 -0.82 -6.83
N ALA A 104 3.26 -0.13 -7.83
CA ALA A 104 2.98 -0.39 -9.23
C ALA A 104 4.27 -0.55 -10.02
N ALA A 105 4.34 -1.59 -10.85
CA ALA A 105 5.45 -1.82 -11.78
C ALA A 105 5.22 -1.07 -13.09
N ALA A 106 6.27 -0.45 -13.62
CA ALA A 106 6.24 0.21 -14.92
C ALA A 106 6.27 -0.79 -16.09
N ASP A 107 6.65 -2.04 -15.84
CA ASP A 107 6.93 -3.08 -16.84
C ASP A 107 5.94 -4.27 -16.82
N GLY A 108 4.78 -4.13 -16.17
CA GLY A 108 3.63 -5.02 -16.44
C GLY A 108 3.04 -5.77 -15.24
N GLY A 109 2.32 -5.06 -14.38
CA GLY A 109 1.31 -5.67 -13.50
C GLY A 109 -0.13 -5.25 -13.83
N ALA A 110 -0.32 -3.98 -14.16
CA ALA A 110 -1.61 -3.39 -14.54
C ALA A 110 -1.48 -2.22 -15.54
N GLY A 111 -0.25 -1.91 -15.96
CA GLY A 111 0.06 -0.79 -16.83
C GLY A 111 1.34 -1.07 -17.59
N GLY A 112 1.30 -0.87 -18.89
CA GLY A 112 2.40 -1.09 -19.84
C GLY A 112 1.91 -1.27 -21.27
N GLY A 113 0.61 -1.24 -21.53
CA GLY A 113 0.01 -1.43 -22.85
C GLY A 113 -0.69 -0.18 -23.39
N GLU A 114 -1.15 -0.24 -24.64
CA GLU A 114 -1.91 0.87 -25.27
C GLU A 114 -3.16 1.28 -24.47
N GLY A 115 -3.71 0.39 -23.64
CA GLY A 115 -4.87 0.64 -22.78
C GLY A 115 -4.62 1.47 -21.51
N ASP A 116 -3.38 1.81 -21.17
CA ASP A 116 -3.06 2.54 -19.92
C ASP A 116 -3.75 3.90 -19.84
N ILE A 117 -3.88 4.59 -20.97
CA ILE A 117 -4.53 5.91 -21.02
C ILE A 117 -6.04 5.77 -20.79
N ASP A 118 -6.67 4.71 -21.31
CA ASP A 118 -8.10 4.45 -21.14
C ASP A 118 -8.40 4.02 -19.70
N VAL A 119 -7.56 3.15 -19.13
CA VAL A 119 -7.63 2.78 -17.71
C VAL A 119 -7.44 4.01 -16.82
N ALA A 120 -6.44 4.86 -17.12
CA ALA A 120 -6.23 6.09 -16.38
C ALA A 120 -7.41 7.07 -16.53
N ARG A 121 -8.06 7.14 -17.70
CA ARG A 121 -9.26 7.95 -17.89
C ARG A 121 -10.40 7.43 -17.04
N LEU A 122 -10.60 6.11 -17.01
CA LEU A 122 -11.66 5.45 -16.28
C LEU A 122 -11.49 5.56 -14.77
N TYR A 123 -10.27 5.45 -14.24
CA TYR A 123 -10.03 5.37 -12.80
C TYR A 123 -9.27 6.58 -12.23
N CYS A 124 -8.23 7.07 -12.88
CA CYS A 124 -7.45 8.20 -12.35
C CYS A 124 -8.12 9.56 -12.68
N GLY A 125 -8.87 9.64 -13.77
CA GLY A 125 -9.61 10.81 -14.21
C GLY A 125 -9.02 11.50 -15.44
N PRO A 126 -9.76 12.47 -16.01
CA PRO A 126 -9.44 13.06 -17.31
C PRO A 126 -8.11 13.81 -17.31
N GLU A 127 -7.76 14.51 -16.23
CA GLU A 127 -6.50 15.25 -16.13
C GLU A 127 -5.28 14.33 -16.13
N VAL A 128 -5.35 13.20 -15.43
CA VAL A 128 -4.26 12.21 -15.40
C VAL A 128 -4.10 11.59 -16.78
N ALA A 129 -5.21 11.19 -17.43
CA ALA A 129 -5.18 10.64 -18.78
C ALA A 129 -4.59 11.63 -19.80
N ALA A 130 -4.95 12.92 -19.71
CA ALA A 130 -4.38 13.95 -20.57
C ALA A 130 -2.86 14.11 -20.37
N ARG A 131 -2.38 14.08 -19.12
CA ARG A 131 -0.94 14.12 -18.82
C ARG A 131 -0.21 12.90 -19.40
N LEU A 132 -0.80 11.70 -19.29
CA LEU A 132 -0.21 10.48 -19.85
C LEU A 132 -0.16 10.52 -21.39
N ALA A 133 -1.21 11.02 -22.03
CA ALA A 133 -1.25 11.18 -23.49
C ALA A 133 -0.15 12.14 -23.99
N ALA A 134 0.16 13.18 -23.21
CA ALA A 134 1.23 14.13 -23.51
C ALA A 134 2.65 13.57 -23.26
N CYS A 135 2.81 12.46 -22.53
CA CYS A 135 4.11 11.84 -22.33
C CYS A 135 4.63 11.19 -23.63
N ALA A 136 5.95 11.24 -23.82
CA ALA A 136 6.62 10.45 -24.85
C ALA A 136 6.36 8.94 -24.62
N PRO A 137 6.21 8.12 -25.68
CA PRO A 137 5.85 6.71 -25.54
C PRO A 137 6.71 5.94 -24.52
N ALA A 138 8.02 6.16 -24.52
CA ALA A 138 8.96 5.49 -23.60
C ALA A 138 8.75 5.84 -22.11
N GLY A 139 8.10 6.95 -21.78
CA GLY A 139 7.85 7.39 -20.40
C GLY A 139 6.44 7.12 -19.90
N ARG A 140 5.52 6.65 -20.76
CA ARG A 140 4.10 6.51 -20.42
C ARG A 140 3.86 5.47 -19.33
N ALA A 141 4.49 4.31 -19.43
CA ALA A 141 4.30 3.24 -18.47
C ALA A 141 4.79 3.63 -17.06
N ASP A 142 5.92 4.34 -16.97
CA ASP A 142 6.42 4.89 -15.71
C ASP A 142 5.47 5.93 -15.11
N ALA A 143 4.98 6.85 -15.94
CA ALA A 143 4.02 7.86 -15.52
C ALA A 143 2.68 7.25 -15.08
N PHE A 144 2.22 6.19 -15.77
CA PHE A 144 1.03 5.45 -15.38
C PHE A 144 1.22 4.75 -14.04
N ALA A 145 2.31 3.99 -13.86
CA ALA A 145 2.61 3.31 -12.60
C ALA A 145 2.67 4.29 -11.41
N ARG A 146 3.27 5.47 -11.62
CA ARG A 146 3.27 6.54 -10.62
C ARG A 146 1.85 7.03 -10.29
N ALA A 147 1.01 7.26 -11.29
CA ALA A 147 -0.35 7.74 -11.10
C ALA A 147 -1.25 6.67 -10.46
N TRP A 148 -1.11 5.42 -10.89
CA TRP A 148 -1.86 4.27 -10.39
C TRP A 148 -1.55 4.01 -8.92
N SER A 149 -0.26 3.93 -8.56
CA SER A 149 0.13 3.74 -7.16
C SER A 149 -0.34 4.88 -6.26
N ALA A 150 -0.35 6.12 -6.75
CA ALA A 150 -0.91 7.25 -6.02
C ALA A 150 -2.43 7.10 -5.76
N LEU A 151 -3.20 6.68 -6.77
CA LEU A 151 -4.64 6.46 -6.65
C LEU A 151 -4.93 5.35 -5.62
N GLU A 152 -4.31 4.19 -5.77
CA GLU A 152 -4.50 3.04 -4.88
C GLU A 152 -4.08 3.35 -3.45
N ALA A 153 -2.97 4.09 -3.24
CA ALA A 153 -2.57 4.54 -1.92
C ALA A 153 -3.65 5.44 -1.28
N ARG A 154 -4.23 6.38 -2.03
CA ARG A 154 -5.33 7.24 -1.52
C ARG A 154 -6.61 6.45 -1.24
N LEU A 155 -6.99 5.52 -2.12
CA LEU A 155 -8.14 4.63 -1.92
C LEU A 155 -7.99 3.83 -0.62
N LYS A 156 -6.81 3.23 -0.40
CA LYS A 156 -6.50 2.47 0.81
C LYS A 156 -6.54 3.34 2.07
N ALA A 157 -5.98 4.55 2.01
CA ALA A 157 -6.00 5.50 3.14
C ALA A 157 -7.44 5.91 3.50
N CYS A 158 -8.30 6.11 2.50
CA CYS A 158 -9.72 6.39 2.67
C CYS A 158 -10.59 5.14 2.94
N ARG A 159 -10.00 3.94 3.02
CA ARG A 159 -10.69 2.65 3.21
C ARG A 159 -11.73 2.32 2.13
N ARG A 160 -11.48 2.75 0.89
CA ARG A 160 -12.36 2.50 -0.26
C ARG A 160 -11.78 1.43 -1.19
N GLY A 161 -12.67 0.77 -1.92
CA GLY A 161 -12.28 -0.12 -3.02
C GLY A 161 -12.02 0.67 -4.30
N LEU A 162 -11.51 0.00 -5.33
CA LEU A 162 -11.38 0.60 -6.66
C LEU A 162 -12.76 0.94 -7.21
N GLU A 163 -12.92 2.18 -7.64
CA GLU A 163 -14.14 2.73 -8.22
C GLU A 163 -13.77 3.62 -9.39
N GLU A 164 -14.61 3.65 -10.42
CA GLU A 164 -14.43 4.53 -11.55
C GLU A 164 -14.44 6.01 -11.13
N TYR A 165 -13.83 6.83 -11.97
CA TYR A 165 -13.70 8.25 -11.75
C TYR A 165 -15.05 8.93 -11.73
N THR A 166 -15.30 9.63 -10.63
CA THR A 166 -16.31 10.67 -10.54
C THR A 166 -15.74 11.86 -9.76
N PRO A 167 -16.18 13.10 -10.03
CA PRO A 167 -15.80 14.25 -9.22
C PRO A 167 -16.15 14.09 -7.73
N VAL A 168 -17.24 13.38 -7.41
CA VAL A 168 -17.65 13.07 -6.04
C VAL A 168 -16.61 12.19 -5.36
N ARG A 169 -16.19 11.09 -6.01
CA ARG A 169 -15.15 10.21 -5.50
C ARG A 169 -13.84 10.97 -5.31
N GLU A 170 -13.44 11.80 -6.27
CA GLU A 170 -12.19 12.59 -6.14
C GLU A 170 -12.22 13.55 -4.94
N ARG A 171 -13.36 14.21 -4.67
CA ARG A 171 -13.52 15.03 -3.47
C ARG A 171 -13.35 14.23 -2.18
N HIS A 172 -13.85 12.99 -2.12
CA HIS A 172 -13.60 12.12 -0.97
C HIS A 172 -12.12 11.75 -0.83
N LEU A 173 -11.46 11.41 -1.94
CA LEU A 173 -10.04 11.07 -1.91
C LEU A 173 -9.14 12.27 -1.58
N ALA A 174 -9.63 13.52 -1.67
CA ALA A 174 -8.89 14.70 -1.25
C ALA A 174 -8.60 14.75 0.26
N ALA A 175 -9.32 13.95 1.07
CA ALA A 175 -9.02 13.77 2.49
C ALA A 175 -7.71 13.00 2.72
N ALA A 176 -7.31 12.14 1.78
CA ALA A 176 -6.02 11.44 1.81
C ALA A 176 -4.95 12.23 1.06
N ARG A 177 -3.96 12.74 1.77
CA ARG A 177 -2.80 13.44 1.18
C ARG A 177 -1.74 12.43 0.79
N LEU A 178 -1.19 12.55 -0.42
CA LEU A 178 0.05 11.85 -0.77
C LEU A 178 1.19 12.42 0.08
N THR A 179 1.92 11.54 0.75
CA THR A 179 3.01 11.91 1.66
C THR A 179 4.37 11.52 1.10
N CYS A 180 4.42 10.55 0.19
CA CYS A 180 5.64 10.12 -0.46
C CYS A 180 5.35 9.41 -1.78
N GLN A 181 6.25 9.59 -2.76
CA GLN A 181 6.35 8.72 -3.94
C GLN A 181 7.83 8.48 -4.24
N VAL A 182 8.23 7.22 -4.33
CA VAL A 182 9.62 6.82 -4.60
C VAL A 182 9.64 5.81 -5.73
N ARG A 183 10.60 5.97 -6.64
CA ARG A 183 10.89 4.98 -7.68
C ARG A 183 12.05 4.08 -7.22
N HIS A 184 11.88 2.77 -7.30
CA HIS A 184 12.91 1.79 -6.92
C HIS A 184 12.75 0.52 -7.76
N ASP A 185 13.82 0.07 -8.41
CA ASP A 185 13.86 -1.18 -9.20
C ASP A 185 12.67 -1.36 -10.16
N GLY A 186 12.34 -0.30 -10.93
CA GLY A 186 11.23 -0.33 -11.89
C GLY A 186 9.83 -0.19 -11.28
N LEU A 187 9.74 -0.07 -9.95
CA LEU A 187 8.49 0.12 -9.21
C LEU A 187 8.31 1.56 -8.78
N TRP A 188 7.05 1.98 -8.69
CA TRP A 188 6.61 3.15 -7.93
C TRP A 188 5.99 2.72 -6.62
N ALA A 189 6.58 3.16 -5.51
CA ALA A 189 6.02 3.07 -4.17
C ALA A 189 5.38 4.42 -3.79
N SER A 190 4.09 4.40 -3.49
CA SER A 190 3.35 5.59 -3.06
C SER A 190 2.79 5.39 -1.66
N ALA A 191 2.81 6.45 -0.87
CA ALA A 191 2.14 6.54 0.43
C ALA A 191 1.16 7.71 0.45
N ALA A 192 -0.01 7.47 1.04
CA ALA A 192 -0.99 8.47 1.38
C ALA A 192 -1.41 8.34 2.83
N LEU A 193 -1.85 9.44 3.42
CA LEU A 193 -2.36 9.50 4.78
C LEU A 193 -3.71 10.21 4.78
N CYS A 194 -4.73 9.52 5.29
CA CYS A 194 -5.97 10.16 5.70
C CYS A 194 -5.85 10.44 7.20
N PRO A 195 -5.82 11.71 7.65
CA PRO A 195 -5.81 12.02 9.08
C PRO A 195 -7.03 11.38 9.74
N LEU A 196 -6.86 10.91 10.97
CA LEU A 196 -8.01 10.67 11.83
C LEU A 196 -8.58 12.05 12.17
N VAL A 197 -9.61 12.47 11.45
CA VAL A 197 -10.46 13.56 11.96
C VAL A 197 -11.01 13.04 13.28
N GLY A 198 -10.75 13.75 14.38
CA GLY A 198 -11.17 13.31 15.71
C GLY A 198 -12.62 12.85 15.65
N GLN A 199 -12.88 11.64 16.16
CA GLN A 199 -14.22 11.25 16.58
C GLN A 199 -14.62 12.18 17.73
N LEU A 200 -15.04 13.39 17.40
CA LEU A 200 -15.73 14.29 18.30
C LEU A 200 -17.07 14.62 17.65
N GLN A 201 -18.11 14.14 18.33
CA GLN A 201 -19.53 14.47 18.19
C GLN A 201 -20.28 13.86 17.00
N GLN A 202 -20.74 12.62 17.20
CA GLN A 202 -22.14 12.26 16.90
C GLN A 202 -22.71 11.48 18.09
N ASP A 203 -22.95 12.19 19.18
CA ASP A 203 -24.03 11.87 20.13
C ASP A 203 -24.89 13.13 20.19
N GLY A 204 -26.08 13.04 19.59
CA GLY A 204 -27.11 14.05 19.54
C GLY A 204 -28.41 13.41 19.07
#